data_AF-A0A956W7R5-F1
#
_entry.id   AF-A0A956W7R5-F1
#
_cell.length_a   1.000
_cell.length_b   1.000
_cell.length_c   1.000
_cell.angle_alpha   90.00
_cell.angle_beta   90.00
_cell.angle_gamma   90.00
#
_symmetry.space_group_name_H-M   'P 1'
#
loop_
_entity.id
_entity.type
_entity.pdbx_description
1 polymer ?
#
loop_
_entity_poly.entity_id
_entity_poly.type
_entity_poly.pdbx_seq_one_letter_code
_entity_poly.pdbx_strand_id
1 'polypeptide(L)'
;MNDHVDPELNRAVAEWLEREVGVDRPRRVVRADDREILVSKFEPGFAAQLHRLLDELPELFDEPRVIASYQRMAHELPADTPRVDAWHAAMHAALRTAGERLEIDDSRLAEVRVGIDSVRAVLEACIWTQPRVGDDYSPRNGEIDAYRDGLAALQDERDVFTRYYGDFEGVPVRNHCPGSAFARRMLAHGWTAITGTPPPK
;
A
#
# COMPACT_ATOMS: atom_id res chain seq x y z
N MET A 1 9.81 -25.37 -3.44
CA MET A 1 11.26 -25.15 -3.31
C MET A 1 11.44 -24.66 -1.88
N ASN A 2 12.11 -25.44 -1.02
CA ASN A 2 12.25 -25.10 0.40
C ASN A 2 13.30 -23.99 0.55
N ASP A 3 12.86 -22.77 0.86
CA ASP A 3 13.72 -21.64 1.22
C ASP A 3 14.33 -21.86 2.60
N HIS A 4 15.32 -22.75 2.71
CA HIS A 4 16.23 -22.72 3.84
C HIS A 4 17.28 -21.65 3.58
N VAL A 5 16.94 -20.42 3.99
CA VAL A 5 17.90 -19.33 4.11
C VAL A 5 18.98 -19.75 5.11
N ASP A 6 20.24 -19.60 4.70
CA ASP A 6 21.41 -19.90 5.53
C ASP A 6 21.38 -19.04 6.82
N PRO A 7 21.37 -19.68 8.02
CA PRO A 7 21.41 -18.96 9.30
C PRO A 7 22.62 -18.03 9.44
N GLU A 8 23.77 -18.38 8.85
CA GLU A 8 24.97 -17.54 8.91
C GLU A 8 24.81 -16.27 8.09
N LEU A 9 24.28 -16.39 6.86
CA LEU A 9 23.94 -15.24 6.01
C LEU A 9 22.92 -14.33 6.70
N ASN A 10 21.88 -14.92 7.29
CA ASN A 10 20.85 -14.15 7.99
C ASN A 10 21.43 -13.33 9.16
N ARG A 11 22.35 -13.92 9.94
CA ARG A 11 23.06 -13.21 11.01
C ARG A 11 23.96 -12.11 10.46
N ALA A 12 24.78 -12.41 9.45
CA ALA A 12 25.73 -11.45 8.89
C ALA A 12 25.03 -10.22 8.29
N VAL A 13 23.96 -10.45 7.53
CA VAL A 13 23.14 -9.36 6.96
C VAL A 13 22.45 -8.54 8.06
N ALA A 14 21.95 -9.19 9.12
CA ALA A 14 21.32 -8.48 10.24
C ALA A 14 22.33 -7.59 10.98
N GLU A 15 23.54 -8.08 11.25
CA GLU A 15 24.61 -7.29 11.89
C GLU A 15 25.05 -6.12 11.01
N TRP A 16 25.18 -6.34 9.70
CA TRP A 16 25.49 -5.29 8.73
C TRP A 16 24.40 -4.21 8.69
N LEU A 17 23.13 -4.61 8.62
CA LEU A 17 21.99 -3.68 8.63
C LEU A 17 21.96 -2.83 9.91
N GLU A 18 22.29 -3.40 11.06
CA GLU A 18 22.34 -2.68 12.33
C GLU A 18 23.54 -1.72 12.40
N ARG A 19 24.75 -2.22 12.10
CA ARG A 19 26.00 -1.49 12.38
C ARG A 19 26.41 -0.51 11.30
N GLU A 20 26.16 -0.84 10.04
CA GLU A 20 26.61 -0.02 8.90
C GLU A 20 25.48 0.80 8.31
N VAL A 21 24.26 0.25 8.24
CA VAL A 21 23.11 0.93 7.64
C VAL A 21 22.28 1.71 8.68
N GLY A 22 22.36 1.34 9.97
CA GLY A 22 21.60 1.98 11.06
C GLY A 22 20.12 1.58 11.08
N VAL A 23 19.81 0.32 10.82
CA VAL A 23 18.44 -0.21 10.90
C VAL A 23 18.17 -0.77 12.29
N ASP A 24 17.54 0.03 13.15
CA ASP A 24 17.30 -0.30 14.57
C ASP A 24 16.28 -1.43 14.82
N ARG A 25 15.52 -1.83 13.79
CA ARG A 25 14.50 -2.88 13.92
C ARG A 25 14.95 -4.15 13.19
N PRO A 26 14.79 -5.34 13.79
CA PRO A 26 15.21 -6.58 13.17
C PRO A 26 14.68 -6.76 11.75
N ARG A 27 15.54 -7.30 10.89
CA ARG A 27 15.22 -7.77 9.54
C ARG A 27 15.75 -9.18 9.43
N ARG A 28 14.99 -10.05 8.77
CA ARG A 28 15.47 -11.39 8.40
C ARG A 28 15.57 -11.52 6.91
N VAL A 29 16.55 -12.28 6.44
CA VAL A 29 16.63 -12.72 5.05
C VAL A 29 15.49 -13.71 4.80
N VAL A 30 14.73 -13.48 3.73
CA VAL A 30 13.61 -14.32 3.30
C VAL A 30 13.88 -15.01 1.97
N ARG A 31 14.77 -14.45 1.14
CA ARG A 31 15.29 -15.05 -0.09
C ARG A 31 16.67 -14.45 -0.34
N ALA A 32 17.59 -15.26 -0.83
CA ALA A 32 18.88 -14.81 -1.31
C ALA A 32 19.24 -15.60 -2.57
N ASP A 33 19.70 -14.90 -3.58
CA ASP A 33 20.28 -15.47 -4.79
C ASP A 33 21.44 -14.58 -5.28
N ASP A 34 22.10 -14.95 -6.37
CA ASP A 34 23.27 -14.23 -6.90
C ASP A 34 22.95 -12.79 -7.34
N ARG A 35 21.66 -12.40 -7.41
CA ARG A 35 21.23 -11.07 -7.85
C ARG A 35 20.78 -10.18 -6.71
N GLU A 36 20.20 -10.73 -5.66
CA GLU A 36 19.69 -9.94 -4.53
C GLU A 36 19.53 -10.74 -3.23
N ILE A 37 19.61 -10.01 -2.12
CA ILE A 37 19.20 -10.47 -0.79
C ILE A 37 17.92 -9.73 -0.41
N LEU A 38 16.83 -10.48 -0.30
CA LEU A 38 15.55 -9.96 0.16
C LEU A 38 15.43 -10.14 1.67
N VAL A 39 15.21 -9.04 2.39
CA VAL A 39 14.95 -9.02 3.82
C VAL A 39 13.53 -8.58 4.14
N SER A 40 12.98 -9.03 5.27
CA SER A 40 11.65 -8.64 5.74
C SER A 40 11.65 -8.31 7.22
N LYS A 41 10.79 -7.36 7.61
CA LYS A 41 10.50 -7.00 9.00
C LYS A 41 9.35 -7.81 9.62
N PHE A 42 8.59 -8.54 8.80
CA PHE A 42 7.36 -9.22 9.22
C PHE A 42 7.61 -10.70 9.41
N GLU A 43 7.04 -11.36 10.42
CA GLU A 43 7.19 -12.81 10.71
C GLU A 43 6.91 -13.76 9.52
N PRO A 44 7.46 -15.00 9.51
CA PRO A 44 7.17 -15.97 8.46
C PRO A 44 5.66 -16.22 8.34
N GLY A 45 5.16 -16.29 7.11
CA GLY A 45 3.73 -16.47 6.84
C GLY A 45 2.87 -15.20 6.95
N PHE A 46 3.41 -14.06 7.39
CA PHE A 46 2.67 -12.79 7.42
C PHE A 46 2.10 -12.41 6.06
N ALA A 47 2.92 -12.43 5.00
CA ALA A 47 2.50 -12.03 3.66
C ALA A 47 1.34 -12.92 3.14
N ALA A 48 1.44 -14.24 3.33
CA ALA A 48 0.39 -15.17 2.93
C ALA A 48 -0.91 -14.96 3.74
N GLN A 49 -0.79 -14.65 5.04
CA GLN A 49 -1.95 -14.32 5.87
C GLN A 49 -2.60 -13.00 5.43
N LEU A 50 -1.79 -11.97 5.17
CA LEU A 50 -2.26 -10.69 4.65
C LEU A 50 -2.97 -10.88 3.32
N HIS A 51 -2.38 -11.60 2.36
CA HIS A 51 -2.99 -11.82 1.05
C HIS A 51 -4.34 -12.53 1.15
N ARG A 52 -4.44 -13.59 1.98
CA ARG A 52 -5.73 -14.25 2.24
C ARG A 52 -6.76 -13.31 2.84
N LEU A 53 -6.36 -12.49 3.80
CA LEU A 53 -7.25 -11.48 4.39
C LEU A 53 -7.73 -10.49 3.33
N LEU A 54 -6.82 -9.99 2.48
CA LEU A 54 -7.18 -9.02 1.44
C LEU A 54 -8.11 -9.62 0.36
N ASP A 55 -7.96 -10.92 0.06
CA ASP A 55 -8.87 -11.64 -0.85
C ASP A 55 -10.30 -11.74 -0.30
N GLU A 56 -10.48 -11.70 1.02
CA GLU A 56 -11.78 -11.71 1.70
C GLU A 56 -12.45 -10.32 1.81
N LEU A 57 -11.77 -9.26 1.36
CA LEU A 57 -12.21 -7.86 1.46
C LEU A 57 -12.57 -7.23 0.10
N PRO A 58 -13.56 -7.77 -0.64
CA PRO A 58 -13.95 -7.22 -1.93
C PRO A 58 -14.44 -5.77 -1.84
N GLU A 59 -14.90 -5.31 -0.67
CA GLU A 59 -15.31 -3.92 -0.45
C GLU A 59 -14.19 -2.90 -0.67
N LEU A 60 -12.92 -3.33 -0.57
CA LEU A 60 -11.73 -2.50 -0.79
C LEU A 60 -11.10 -2.68 -2.18
N PHE A 61 -11.41 -3.78 -2.88
CA PHE A 61 -10.68 -4.19 -4.08
C PHE A 61 -11.56 -4.43 -5.30
N ASP A 62 -12.87 -4.58 -5.16
CA ASP A 62 -13.81 -4.60 -6.28
C ASP A 62 -14.18 -3.16 -6.65
N GLU A 63 -13.83 -2.74 -7.87
CA GLU A 63 -13.99 -1.35 -8.30
C GLU A 63 -15.44 -0.83 -8.16
N PRO A 64 -16.49 -1.54 -8.62
CA PRO A 64 -17.86 -1.11 -8.41
C PRO A 64 -18.22 -0.91 -6.93
N ARG A 65 -17.76 -1.79 -6.03
CA ARG A 65 -18.02 -1.66 -4.59
C ARG A 65 -17.29 -0.48 -3.97
N VAL A 66 -16.05 -0.23 -4.37
CA VAL A 66 -15.26 0.92 -3.89
C VAL A 66 -15.95 2.22 -4.31
N ILE A 67 -16.32 2.35 -5.59
CA ILE A 67 -17.02 3.52 -6.12
C ILE A 67 -18.36 3.72 -5.39
N ALA A 68 -19.16 2.66 -5.23
CA ALA A 68 -20.45 2.74 -4.54
C ALA A 68 -20.28 3.14 -3.06
N SER A 69 -19.24 2.66 -2.39
CA SER A 69 -18.95 3.01 -0.99
C SER A 69 -18.51 4.46 -0.85
N TYR A 70 -17.66 4.93 -1.74
CA TYR A 70 -17.29 6.36 -1.82
C TYR A 70 -18.53 7.23 -2.08
N GLN A 71 -19.37 6.89 -3.05
CA GLN A 71 -20.56 7.69 -3.39
C GLN A 71 -21.54 7.81 -2.22
N ARG A 72 -21.78 6.72 -1.47
CA ARG A 72 -22.59 6.76 -0.25
C ARG A 72 -21.99 7.68 0.80
N MET A 73 -20.69 7.52 1.09
CA MET A 73 -19.99 8.35 2.07
C MET A 73 -19.97 9.83 1.67
N ALA A 74 -19.72 10.13 0.40
CA ALA A 74 -19.75 11.48 -0.13
C ALA A 74 -21.15 12.13 0.03
N HIS A 75 -22.23 11.37 -0.14
CA HIS A 75 -23.58 11.89 0.09
C HIS A 75 -23.88 12.17 1.59
N GLU A 76 -23.24 11.46 2.50
CA GLU A 76 -23.46 11.61 3.95
C GLU A 76 -22.61 12.73 4.58
N LEU A 77 -21.46 13.04 3.98
CA LEU A 77 -20.50 14.02 4.49
C LEU A 77 -20.86 15.46 4.07
N PRO A 78 -20.41 16.47 4.84
CA PRO A 78 -20.54 17.87 4.45
C PRO A 78 -19.95 18.16 3.08
N ALA A 79 -20.60 19.03 2.31
CA ALA A 79 -20.18 19.39 0.94
C ALA A 79 -18.82 20.10 0.88
N ASP A 80 -18.30 20.61 2.00
CA ASP A 80 -16.95 21.18 2.08
C ASP A 80 -15.85 20.15 2.35
N THR A 81 -16.21 18.86 2.53
CA THR A 81 -15.25 17.77 2.73
C THR A 81 -14.43 17.53 1.46
N PRO A 82 -13.08 17.46 1.53
CA PRO A 82 -12.25 17.04 0.40
C PRO A 82 -12.63 15.62 -0.06
N ARG A 83 -12.65 15.39 -1.38
CA ARG A 83 -13.04 14.08 -1.93
C ARG A 83 -12.11 12.94 -1.49
N VAL A 84 -10.82 13.21 -1.32
CA VAL A 84 -9.85 12.21 -0.83
C VAL A 84 -10.18 11.79 0.60
N ASP A 85 -10.60 12.73 1.46
CA ASP A 85 -11.04 12.44 2.82
C ASP A 85 -12.34 11.63 2.85
N ALA A 86 -13.29 11.96 1.96
CA ALA A 86 -14.52 11.17 1.81
C ALA A 86 -14.24 9.72 1.36
N TRP A 87 -13.29 9.53 0.43
CA TRP A 87 -12.81 8.20 0.05
C TRP A 87 -12.15 7.47 1.22
N HIS A 88 -11.28 8.15 1.96
CA HIS A 88 -10.59 7.59 3.13
C HIS A 88 -11.59 7.10 4.19
N ALA A 89 -12.58 7.93 4.53
CA ALA A 89 -13.66 7.58 5.44
C ALA A 89 -14.46 6.37 4.93
N ALA A 90 -14.76 6.32 3.63
CA ALA A 90 -15.49 5.21 3.01
C ALA A 90 -14.73 3.88 3.14
N MET A 91 -13.41 3.88 2.90
CA MET A 91 -12.59 2.68 2.99
C MET A 91 -12.46 2.17 4.44
N HIS A 92 -12.28 3.08 5.40
CA HIS A 92 -12.28 2.72 6.82
C HIS A 92 -13.63 2.17 7.29
N ALA A 93 -14.74 2.78 6.85
CA ALA A 93 -16.07 2.28 7.15
C ALA A 93 -16.32 0.88 6.55
N ALA A 94 -15.92 0.67 5.28
CA ALA A 94 -16.00 -0.62 4.60
C ALA A 94 -15.18 -1.69 5.31
N LEU A 95 -13.94 -1.37 5.69
CA LEU A 95 -13.05 -2.29 6.42
C LEU A 95 -13.63 -2.66 7.78
N ARG A 96 -14.17 -1.70 8.52
CA ARG A 96 -14.81 -1.95 9.82
C ARG A 96 -16.01 -2.90 9.67
N THR A 97 -16.91 -2.62 8.73
CA THR A 97 -18.07 -3.49 8.48
C THR A 97 -17.66 -4.89 8.02
N ALA A 98 -16.64 -5.00 7.17
CA ALA A 98 -16.12 -6.30 6.76
C ALA A 98 -15.46 -7.06 7.92
N GLY A 99 -14.72 -6.35 8.79
CA GLY A 99 -14.12 -6.89 10.00
C GLY A 99 -15.15 -7.43 10.99
N GLU A 100 -16.22 -6.68 11.23
CA GLU A 100 -17.38 -7.12 12.04
C GLU A 100 -18.04 -8.37 11.43
N ARG A 101 -18.24 -8.38 10.11
CA ARG A 101 -18.89 -9.49 9.38
C ARG A 101 -18.06 -10.78 9.35
N LEU A 102 -16.74 -10.65 9.26
CA LEU A 102 -15.80 -11.77 9.13
C LEU A 102 -15.14 -12.14 10.47
N GLU A 103 -15.51 -11.48 11.56
CA GLU A 103 -14.94 -11.68 12.90
C GLU A 103 -13.40 -11.55 12.91
N ILE A 104 -12.88 -10.60 12.14
CA ILE A 104 -11.43 -10.37 12.02
C ILE A 104 -10.97 -9.54 13.22
N ASP A 105 -9.93 -10.02 13.90
CA ASP A 105 -9.29 -9.32 15.01
C ASP A 105 -8.77 -7.93 14.58
N ASP A 106 -8.96 -6.94 15.46
CA ASP A 106 -8.60 -5.55 15.17
C ASP A 106 -7.11 -5.36 14.86
N SER A 107 -6.23 -6.16 15.47
CA SER A 107 -4.78 -6.12 15.18
C SER A 107 -4.47 -6.48 13.72
N ARG A 108 -5.28 -7.35 13.10
CA ARG A 108 -5.12 -7.71 11.67
C ARG A 108 -5.68 -6.63 10.76
N LEU A 109 -6.78 -5.99 11.15
CA LEU A 109 -7.33 -4.85 10.41
C LEU A 109 -6.39 -3.64 10.45
N ALA A 110 -5.59 -3.48 11.51
CA ALA A 110 -4.61 -2.41 11.64
C ALA A 110 -3.63 -2.34 10.46
N GLU A 111 -3.17 -3.48 9.94
CA GLU A 111 -2.26 -3.51 8.79
C GLU A 111 -2.95 -3.04 7.50
N VAL A 112 -4.23 -3.37 7.32
CA VAL A 112 -5.02 -2.90 6.17
C VAL A 112 -5.28 -1.40 6.28
N ARG A 113 -5.55 -0.90 7.50
CA ARG A 113 -5.70 0.55 7.78
C ARG A 113 -4.45 1.34 7.39
N VAL A 114 -3.26 0.85 7.75
CA VAL A 114 -1.99 1.47 7.33
C VAL A 114 -1.86 1.51 5.80
N GLY A 115 -2.31 0.46 5.11
CA GLY A 115 -2.37 0.44 3.64
C GLY A 115 -3.31 1.52 3.07
N ILE A 116 -4.51 1.66 3.64
CA ILE A 116 -5.48 2.71 3.28
C ILE A 116 -4.89 4.11 3.50
N ASP A 117 -4.24 4.34 4.64
CA ASP A 117 -3.62 5.63 4.98
C ASP A 117 -2.47 5.98 4.03
N SER A 118 -1.69 4.97 3.62
CA SER A 118 -0.61 5.16 2.64
C SER A 118 -1.16 5.55 1.27
N VAL A 119 -2.24 4.90 0.80
CA VAL A 119 -2.87 5.23 -0.47
C VAL A 119 -3.52 6.62 -0.43
N ARG A 120 -4.14 6.99 0.70
CA ARG A 120 -4.66 8.34 0.92
C ARG A 120 -3.57 9.39 0.71
N ALA A 121 -2.40 9.23 1.34
CA ALA A 121 -1.31 10.19 1.20
C ALA A 121 -0.84 10.35 -0.26
N VAL A 122 -0.81 9.26 -1.03
CA VAL A 122 -0.49 9.31 -2.47
C VAL A 122 -1.59 10.05 -3.24
N LEU A 123 -2.87 9.76 -2.98
CA LEU A 123 -4.00 10.45 -3.60
C LEU A 123 -4.00 11.96 -3.29
N GLU A 124 -3.71 12.36 -2.05
CA GLU A 124 -3.59 13.77 -1.65
C GLU A 124 -2.46 14.49 -2.38
N ALA A 125 -1.32 13.81 -2.58
CA ALA A 125 -0.20 14.37 -3.32
C ALA A 125 -0.53 14.52 -4.83
N CYS A 126 -1.25 13.55 -5.40
CA CYS A 126 -1.65 13.59 -6.82
C CYS A 126 -2.76 14.62 -7.09
N ILE A 127 -3.77 14.67 -6.22
CA ILE A 127 -4.96 15.52 -6.35
C ILE A 127 -4.79 16.75 -5.44
N TRP A 128 -3.71 17.50 -5.67
CA TRP A 128 -3.32 18.61 -4.79
C TRP A 128 -4.31 19.76 -4.80
N THR A 129 -5.21 19.83 -5.79
CA THR A 129 -6.25 20.87 -5.83
C THR A 129 -7.34 20.67 -4.78
N GLN A 130 -7.39 19.48 -4.16
CA GLN A 130 -8.31 19.11 -3.09
C GLN A 130 -9.77 19.49 -3.41
N PRO A 131 -10.33 18.96 -4.53
CA PRO A 131 -11.72 19.20 -4.87
C PRO A 131 -12.62 18.68 -3.75
N ARG A 132 -13.72 19.38 -3.53
CA ARG A 132 -14.70 19.04 -2.50
C ARG A 132 -15.76 18.11 -3.05
N VAL A 133 -16.46 17.46 -2.14
CA VAL A 133 -17.62 16.65 -2.49
C VAL A 133 -18.70 17.56 -3.10
N GLY A 134 -19.17 17.21 -4.30
CA GLY A 134 -20.19 17.97 -5.03
C GLY A 134 -19.65 19.03 -6.00
N ASP A 135 -18.35 19.34 -5.98
CA ASP A 135 -17.74 20.21 -6.99
C ASP A 135 -17.92 19.62 -8.41
N ASP A 136 -18.03 20.46 -9.43
CA ASP A 136 -17.80 20.00 -10.80
C ASP A 136 -16.27 19.92 -11.01
N TYR A 137 -15.74 18.70 -11.02
CA TYR A 137 -14.29 18.46 -11.00
C TYR A 137 -13.87 17.50 -12.09
N SER A 138 -12.79 17.86 -12.76
CA SER A 138 -12.03 16.99 -13.66
C SER A 138 -10.54 17.16 -13.36
N PRO A 139 -9.75 16.08 -13.30
CA PRO A 139 -8.32 16.16 -13.03
C PRO A 139 -7.57 17.03 -14.05
N ARG A 140 -6.65 17.84 -13.56
CA ARG A 140 -5.77 18.64 -14.42
C ARG A 140 -4.64 17.76 -14.97
N ASN A 141 -4.04 18.17 -16.09
CA ASN A 141 -2.91 17.45 -16.69
C ASN A 141 -1.78 17.19 -15.69
N GLY A 142 -1.44 18.17 -14.85
CA GLY A 142 -0.39 17.96 -13.86
C GLY A 142 -0.79 16.98 -12.76
N GLU A 143 -2.08 16.87 -12.38
CA GLU A 143 -2.55 15.86 -11.40
C GLU A 143 -2.51 14.46 -11.99
N ILE A 144 -2.80 14.37 -13.30
CA ILE A 144 -2.64 13.15 -14.10
C ILE A 144 -1.15 12.75 -14.17
N ASP A 145 -0.25 13.70 -14.40
CA ASP A 145 1.19 13.44 -14.44
C ASP A 145 1.71 13.04 -13.05
N ALA A 146 1.27 13.71 -11.99
CA ALA A 146 1.60 13.34 -10.60
C ALA A 146 1.09 11.92 -10.25
N TYR A 147 -0.08 11.52 -10.75
CA TYR A 147 -0.56 10.15 -10.60
C TYR A 147 0.35 9.14 -11.32
N ARG A 148 0.79 9.44 -12.54
CA ARG A 148 1.72 8.58 -13.27
C ARG A 148 3.06 8.46 -12.56
N ASP A 149 3.59 9.57 -12.06
CA ASP A 149 4.85 9.57 -11.29
C ASP A 149 4.69 8.76 -10.00
N GLY A 150 3.56 8.92 -9.30
CA GLY A 150 3.22 8.11 -8.14
C GLY A 150 3.12 6.62 -8.48
N LEU A 151 2.42 6.25 -9.56
CA LEU A 151 2.30 4.88 -10.01
C LEU A 151 3.64 4.29 -10.48
N ALA A 152 4.47 5.08 -11.17
CA ALA A 152 5.81 4.68 -11.57
C ALA A 152 6.70 4.42 -10.35
N ALA A 153 6.60 5.25 -9.32
CA ALA A 153 7.27 5.02 -8.03
C ALA A 153 6.76 3.76 -7.29
N LEU A 154 5.56 3.26 -7.65
CA LEU A 154 5.00 1.97 -7.18
C LEU A 154 5.32 0.79 -8.10
N GLN A 155 5.92 1.03 -9.27
CA GLN A 155 6.28 0.03 -10.28
C GLN A 155 7.78 -0.19 -10.40
N ASP A 156 8.59 0.87 -10.25
CA ASP A 156 10.05 0.77 -10.35
C ASP A 156 10.59 -0.06 -9.18
N GLU A 157 11.59 -0.89 -9.44
CA GLU A 157 12.26 -1.73 -8.43
C GLU A 157 13.02 -0.90 -7.36
N ARG A 158 12.98 0.44 -7.51
CA ARG A 158 13.36 1.51 -6.57
C ARG A 158 12.15 2.05 -5.76
N ASP A 159 11.21 1.15 -5.55
CA ASP A 159 9.84 1.29 -5.07
C ASP A 159 9.71 2.07 -3.74
N VAL A 160 8.64 2.86 -3.60
CA VAL A 160 8.18 3.41 -2.29
C VAL A 160 7.96 2.28 -1.28
N PHE A 161 7.63 1.08 -1.78
CA PHE A 161 7.45 -0.13 -1.00
C PHE A 161 8.66 -1.08 -1.00
N THR A 162 9.75 -0.76 -1.70
CA THR A 162 11.01 -1.52 -1.70
C THR A 162 12.14 -0.67 -1.18
N ARG A 163 12.53 -0.92 0.07
CA ARG A 163 13.68 -0.22 0.64
C ARG A 163 14.97 -0.91 0.22
N TYR A 164 15.79 -0.23 -0.56
CA TYR A 164 17.20 -0.59 -0.76
C TYR A 164 18.02 -0.13 0.45
N TYR A 165 18.80 -1.03 1.02
CA TYR A 165 19.64 -0.76 2.19
C TYR A 165 21.12 -0.56 1.84
N GLY A 166 21.53 -0.89 0.62
CA GLY A 166 22.94 -0.95 0.22
C GLY A 166 23.29 -2.32 -0.33
N ASP A 167 24.58 -2.51 -0.65
CA ASP A 167 25.11 -3.79 -1.12
C ASP A 167 25.86 -4.48 0.03
N PHE A 168 25.47 -5.71 0.35
CA PHE A 168 26.19 -6.58 1.27
C PHE A 168 27.03 -7.56 0.44
N GLU A 169 28.35 -7.51 0.60
CA GLU A 169 29.30 -8.34 -0.18
C GLU A 169 29.12 -8.22 -1.70
N GLY A 170 28.72 -7.04 -2.18
CA GLY A 170 28.46 -6.78 -3.60
C GLY A 170 27.09 -7.27 -4.10
N VAL A 171 26.24 -7.78 -3.22
CA VAL A 171 24.87 -8.19 -3.53
C VAL A 171 23.86 -7.18 -2.96
N PRO A 172 22.94 -6.62 -3.78
CA PRO A 172 21.92 -5.68 -3.32
C PRO A 172 21.02 -6.25 -2.22
N VAL A 173 20.86 -5.51 -1.11
CA VAL A 173 19.94 -5.88 -0.02
C VAL A 173 18.68 -5.00 -0.07
N ARG A 174 17.52 -5.65 -0.21
CA ARG A 174 16.22 -4.98 -0.41
C ARG A 174 15.16 -5.50 0.56
N ASN A 175 14.13 -4.71 0.85
CA ASN A 175 12.94 -5.15 1.58
C ASN A 175 11.67 -4.79 0.82
N HIS A 176 10.90 -5.77 0.38
CA HIS A 176 9.63 -5.58 -0.31
C HIS A 176 8.44 -5.53 0.66
N CYS A 177 7.57 -4.53 0.50
CA CYS A 177 6.27 -4.53 1.13
C CYS A 177 5.37 -5.59 0.47
N PRO A 178 4.82 -6.55 1.24
CA PRO A 178 3.93 -7.57 0.69
C PRO A 178 2.59 -7.00 0.17
N GLY A 179 2.25 -5.75 0.52
CA GLY A 179 1.00 -5.09 0.15
C GLY A 179 1.03 -4.24 -1.13
N SER A 180 2.17 -4.12 -1.83
CA SER A 180 2.33 -3.15 -2.93
C SER A 180 1.34 -3.36 -4.09
N ALA A 181 1.08 -4.60 -4.49
CA ALA A 181 0.10 -4.92 -5.53
C ALA A 181 -1.33 -4.47 -5.15
N PHE A 182 -1.69 -4.61 -3.88
CA PHE A 182 -2.99 -4.19 -3.36
C PHE A 182 -3.09 -2.68 -3.23
N ALA A 183 -2.01 -2.01 -2.79
CA ALA A 183 -1.94 -0.55 -2.76
C ALA A 183 -2.13 0.05 -4.16
N ARG A 184 -1.53 -0.54 -5.21
CA ARG A 184 -1.75 -0.12 -6.60
C ARG A 184 -3.20 -0.25 -7.03
N ARG A 185 -3.84 -1.37 -6.71
CA ARG A 185 -5.27 -1.60 -7.03
C ARG A 185 -6.16 -0.61 -6.29
N MET A 186 -5.91 -0.38 -5.00
CA MET A 186 -6.65 0.56 -4.19
C MET A 186 -6.45 2.01 -4.66
N LEU A 187 -5.23 2.38 -5.08
CA LEU A 187 -4.93 3.69 -5.66
C LEU A 187 -5.70 3.91 -6.97
N ALA A 188 -5.72 2.92 -7.86
CA ALA A 188 -6.47 2.98 -9.11
C ALA A 188 -7.98 3.16 -8.86
N HIS A 189 -8.54 2.38 -7.94
CA HIS A 189 -9.98 2.48 -7.61
C HIS A 189 -10.31 3.79 -6.89
N GLY A 190 -9.42 4.27 -6.03
CA GLY A 190 -9.55 5.57 -5.37
C GLY A 190 -9.54 6.70 -6.38
N TRP A 191 -8.65 6.65 -7.38
CA TRP A 191 -8.67 7.60 -8.50
C TRP A 191 -10.01 7.58 -9.23
N THR A 192 -10.50 6.40 -9.63
CA THR A 192 -11.79 6.32 -10.33
C THR A 192 -12.92 6.86 -9.48
N ALA A 193 -12.96 6.50 -8.19
CA ALA A 193 -14.01 6.94 -7.28
C ALA A 193 -14.01 8.47 -7.10
N ILE A 194 -12.85 9.07 -6.87
CA ILE A 194 -12.70 10.50 -6.57
C ILE A 194 -12.91 11.37 -7.82
N THR A 195 -12.35 10.94 -8.95
CA THR A 195 -12.30 11.75 -10.18
C THR A 195 -13.44 11.47 -11.15
N GLY A 196 -14.06 10.28 -11.05
CA GLY A 196 -15.04 9.80 -12.03
C GLY A 196 -14.41 9.36 -13.36
N THR A 197 -13.07 9.30 -13.45
CA THR A 197 -12.34 8.95 -14.68
C THR A 197 -11.49 7.70 -14.47
N PRO A 198 -11.23 6.88 -15.50
CA PRO A 198 -10.30 5.78 -15.39
C PRO A 198 -8.90 6.25 -14.95
N PRO A 199 -8.15 5.44 -14.18
CA PRO A 199 -6.78 5.77 -13.78
C PRO A 199 -5.90 6.01 -15.02
N PRO A 200 -5.08 7.07 -15.03
CA PRO A 200 -4.10 7.31 -16.07
C PRO A 200 -3.19 6.09 -16.26
N LYS A 201 -2.94 5.75 -17.52
CA LYS A 201 -1.93 4.76 -17.92
C LYS A 201 -0.56 5.39 -17.99
#